data_AF-A0A355CBX1-F1
#
_entry.id   AF-A0A355CBX1-F1
#
_cell.length_a   1.000
_cell.length_b   1.000
_cell.length_c   1.000
_cell.angle_alpha   90.00
_cell.angle_beta   90.00
_cell.angle_gamma   90.00
#
_symmetry.space_group_name_H-M   'P 1'
#
loop_
_entity.id
_entity.type
_entity.pdbx_description
1 polymer ?
#
loop_
_entity_poly.entity_id
_entity_poly.type
_entity_poly.pdbx_seq_one_letter_code
_entity_poly.pdbx_strand_id
1 'polypeptide(L)'
;MEKLNSLFIVLLVGVGLVFSASCNSCQSQKNAGKEMPAIAYAKVSPDFNSDSAYRFVEKQVSFGPRVPGTTAHKACGDYLSEKLAAFGADIFEQKAHVTHYNGQNIQIRNIIGSFQPEKEKRILLFAHWDSRPFADEEPDPDTQNRPIPGADDGASGVGVLLEIARQLQLQPPGIGVDIIFFDLEDWGQPAFDKNYLSGEWWCVGSRYWSENPHKDNYKASYGILLDMVGAANATFLREGYSMQYASN
;
A
#
# COMPACT_ATOMS: atom_id res chain seq x y z
N MET A 1 42.91 74.24 -29.72
CA MET A 1 41.99 73.11 -29.48
C MET A 1 42.36 72.44 -28.17
N GLU A 2 42.29 73.21 -27.08
CA GLU A 2 42.87 72.86 -25.77
C GLU A 2 41.82 72.78 -24.66
N LYS A 3 40.53 72.78 -25.01
CA LYS A 3 39.43 72.71 -24.02
C LYS A 3 38.54 71.48 -24.14
N LEU A 4 38.82 70.56 -25.06
CA LEU A 4 38.04 69.32 -25.23
C LEU A 4 38.72 68.07 -24.66
N ASN A 5 40.03 68.12 -24.36
CA ASN A 5 40.79 66.98 -23.79
C ASN A 5 40.90 66.99 -22.25
N SER A 6 40.50 68.08 -21.57
CA SER A 6 40.51 68.13 -20.10
C SER A 6 39.22 67.58 -19.47
N LEU A 7 38.10 67.55 -20.23
CA LEU A 7 36.81 67.05 -19.75
C LEU A 7 36.68 65.52 -19.85
N PHE A 8 37.46 64.86 -20.70
CA PHE A 8 37.47 63.39 -20.84
C PHE A 8 38.38 62.67 -19.83
N ILE A 9 39.40 63.35 -19.29
CA ILE A 9 40.31 62.78 -18.28
C ILE A 9 39.73 62.89 -16.87
N VAL A 10 38.90 63.90 -16.58
CA VAL A 10 38.18 64.00 -15.29
C VAL A 10 37.05 62.96 -15.19
N LEU A 11 36.47 62.51 -16.32
CA LEU A 11 35.43 61.47 -16.33
C LEU A 11 35.99 60.05 -16.15
N LEU A 12 37.26 59.80 -16.50
CA LEU A 12 37.90 58.48 -16.36
C LEU A 12 38.56 58.23 -15.00
N VAL A 13 38.82 59.28 -14.20
CA VAL A 13 39.31 59.12 -12.82
C VAL A 13 38.16 59.14 -11.79
N GLY A 14 36.98 59.66 -12.15
CA GLY A 14 35.78 59.62 -11.30
C GLY A 14 35.01 58.29 -11.28
N VAL A 15 35.25 57.39 -12.25
CA VAL A 15 34.55 56.08 -12.33
C VAL A 15 35.38 54.94 -11.72
N GLY A 16 36.69 55.14 -11.49
CA GLY A 16 37.58 54.14 -10.88
C GLY A 16 37.59 54.10 -9.34
N LEU A 17 36.97 55.07 -8.66
CA LEU A 17 36.98 55.20 -7.20
C LEU A 17 35.62 55.00 -6.52
N VAL A 18 34.58 54.62 -7.27
CA VAL A 18 33.25 54.29 -6.72
C VAL A 18 32.98 52.78 -6.67
N PHE A 19 33.89 51.94 -7.18
CA PHE A 19 33.74 50.48 -7.18
C PHE A 19 34.41 49.73 -6.02
N SER A 20 34.91 50.44 -4.99
CA SER A 20 35.54 49.81 -3.82
C SER A 20 34.96 50.23 -2.46
N ALA A 21 33.77 50.84 -2.44
CA ALA A 21 33.06 51.20 -1.20
C ALA A 21 31.57 50.85 -1.26
N SER A 22 31.26 49.56 -1.44
CA SER A 22 29.94 49.04 -1.04
C SER A 22 30.04 47.59 -0.56
N CYS A 23 30.97 47.35 0.36
CA CYS A 23 30.83 46.30 1.37
C CYS A 23 30.36 46.97 2.66
N ASN A 24 29.04 47.12 2.88
CA ASN A 24 28.45 47.11 4.24
C ASN A 24 26.92 47.22 4.32
N SER A 25 26.16 46.59 3.42
CA SER A 25 24.71 46.48 3.60
C SER A 25 24.16 45.27 2.86
N CYS A 26 24.32 44.10 3.49
CA CYS A 26 23.54 42.87 3.37
C CYS A 26 24.44 41.72 3.77
N GLN A 27 24.84 41.70 5.05
CA GLN A 27 24.90 40.41 5.74
C GLN A 27 23.46 39.88 5.70
N SER A 28 23.12 39.16 4.63
CA SER A 28 22.09 38.15 4.73
C SER A 28 22.60 37.22 5.82
N GLN A 29 22.03 37.38 7.01
CA GLN A 29 22.16 36.39 8.06
C GLN A 29 21.96 35.06 7.37
N LYS A 30 23.02 34.24 7.36
CA LYS A 30 22.84 32.80 7.34
C LYS A 30 21.93 32.53 8.54
N ASN A 31 20.63 32.56 8.30
CA ASN A 31 19.71 31.72 9.00
C ASN A 31 20.21 30.32 8.65
N ALA A 32 21.18 29.84 9.44
CA ALA A 32 21.23 28.46 9.79
C ALA A 32 19.80 28.17 10.25
N GLY A 33 18.98 27.67 9.32
CA GLY A 33 17.72 27.08 9.69
C GLY A 33 18.09 26.15 10.81
N LYS A 34 17.55 26.40 12.01
CA LYS A 34 17.57 25.41 13.06
C LYS A 34 17.11 24.14 12.36
N GLU A 35 18.02 23.17 12.17
CA GLU A 35 17.59 21.80 12.00
C GLU A 35 16.60 21.60 13.13
N MET A 36 15.32 21.50 12.77
CA MET A 36 14.32 21.05 13.72
C MET A 36 14.91 19.76 14.26
N PRO A 37 15.07 19.60 15.58
CA PRO A 37 15.63 18.37 16.12
C PRO A 37 14.81 17.25 15.50
N ALA A 38 15.47 16.41 14.69
CA ALA A 38 14.86 15.23 14.14
C ALA A 38 14.32 14.50 15.37
N ILE A 39 12.99 14.44 15.50
CA ILE A 39 12.37 13.71 16.60
C ILE A 39 12.85 12.28 16.38
N ALA A 40 13.80 11.85 17.20
CA ALA A 40 14.33 10.51 17.13
C ALA A 40 13.12 9.59 17.29
N TYR A 41 12.85 8.79 16.25
CA TYR A 41 11.75 7.84 16.30
C TYR A 41 11.98 6.90 17.48
N ALA A 42 11.14 7.03 18.50
CA ALA A 42 11.11 6.10 19.61
C ALA A 42 10.25 4.91 19.17
N LYS A 43 10.89 3.77 18.91
CA LYS A 43 10.17 2.54 18.59
C LYS A 43 9.34 2.11 19.80
N VAL A 44 8.02 2.24 19.67
CA VAL A 44 7.04 1.76 20.65
C VAL A 44 6.29 0.51 20.17
N SER A 45 6.54 0.08 18.94
CA SER A 45 5.98 -1.13 18.34
C SER A 45 6.83 -2.37 18.62
N PRO A 46 6.24 -3.58 18.57
CA PRO A 46 6.98 -4.83 18.62
C PRO A 46 8.02 -4.96 17.49
N ASP A 47 8.96 -5.89 17.64
CA ASP A 47 9.86 -6.29 16.57
C ASP A 47 9.11 -7.11 15.51
N PHE A 48 9.10 -6.63 14.27
CA PHE A 48 8.59 -7.37 13.13
C PHE A 48 9.62 -8.42 12.69
N ASN A 49 9.20 -9.68 12.52
CA ASN A 49 10.07 -10.74 12.05
C ASN A 49 9.87 -10.98 10.54
N SER A 50 10.82 -10.51 9.72
CA SER A 50 10.78 -10.65 8.27
C SER A 50 10.86 -12.11 7.79
N ASP A 51 11.61 -12.97 8.48
CA ASP A 51 11.73 -14.39 8.11
C ASP A 51 10.39 -15.12 8.33
N SER A 52 9.67 -14.75 9.39
CA SER A 52 8.31 -15.23 9.67
C SER A 52 7.33 -14.78 8.57
N ALA A 53 7.35 -13.48 8.22
CA ALA A 53 6.53 -12.95 7.14
C ALA A 53 6.81 -13.64 5.80
N TYR A 54 8.09 -13.84 5.46
CA TYR A 54 8.50 -14.55 4.25
C TYR A 54 7.99 -16.00 4.22
N ARG A 55 8.03 -16.72 5.34
CA ARG A 55 7.44 -18.07 5.44
C ARG A 55 5.93 -18.06 5.24
N PHE A 56 5.23 -17.01 5.64
CA PHE A 56 3.80 -16.88 5.34
C PHE A 56 3.55 -16.66 3.85
N VAL A 57 4.41 -15.89 3.15
CA VAL A 57 4.35 -15.77 1.68
C VAL A 57 4.60 -17.13 1.01
N GLU A 58 5.71 -17.80 1.38
CA GLU A 58 6.07 -19.12 0.85
C GLU A 58 4.93 -20.12 1.05
N LYS A 59 4.30 -20.12 2.24
CA LYS A 59 3.21 -21.03 2.53
C LYS A 59 1.99 -20.80 1.65
N GLN A 60 1.62 -19.55 1.38
CA GLN A 60 0.52 -19.22 0.47
C GLN A 60 0.83 -19.69 -0.96
N VAL A 61 2.02 -19.38 -1.46
CA VAL A 61 2.46 -19.79 -2.81
C VAL A 61 2.54 -21.32 -2.94
N SER A 62 2.86 -22.04 -1.86
CA SER A 62 2.92 -23.51 -1.86
C SER A 62 1.60 -24.22 -2.16
N PHE A 63 0.45 -23.53 -2.03
CA PHE A 63 -0.85 -24.07 -2.44
C PHE A 63 -1.05 -24.05 -3.96
N GLY A 64 -0.24 -23.27 -4.69
CA GLY A 64 -0.46 -22.89 -6.09
C GLY A 64 -1.20 -21.55 -6.23
N PRO A 65 -1.43 -21.08 -7.47
CA PRO A 65 -2.22 -19.86 -7.73
C PRO A 65 -3.57 -19.89 -7.01
N ARG A 66 -3.87 -18.85 -6.22
CA ARG A 66 -5.11 -18.78 -5.44
C ARG A 66 -6.22 -18.16 -6.29
N VAL A 67 -6.49 -18.74 -7.45
CA VAL A 67 -7.59 -18.30 -8.32
C VAL A 67 -8.92 -18.67 -7.68
N PRO A 68 -9.86 -17.72 -7.49
CA PRO A 68 -11.15 -17.99 -6.86
C PRO A 68 -11.90 -19.19 -7.49
N GLY A 69 -12.47 -20.04 -6.65
CA GLY A 69 -13.14 -21.28 -7.07
C GLY A 69 -12.23 -22.49 -7.28
N THR A 70 -10.90 -22.35 -7.22
CA THR A 70 -9.96 -23.48 -7.29
C THR A 70 -9.75 -24.16 -5.92
N THR A 71 -9.20 -25.38 -5.94
CA THR A 71 -8.81 -26.08 -4.69
C THR A 71 -7.70 -25.36 -3.94
N ALA A 72 -6.74 -24.75 -4.66
CA ALA A 72 -5.65 -23.96 -4.08
C ALA A 72 -6.18 -22.75 -3.31
N HIS A 73 -7.11 -22.01 -3.92
CA HIS A 73 -7.81 -20.89 -3.27
C HIS A 73 -8.55 -21.32 -2.02
N LYS A 74 -9.38 -22.39 -2.09
CA LYS A 74 -10.09 -22.89 -0.91
C LYS A 74 -9.12 -23.27 0.22
N ALA A 75 -8.08 -24.04 -0.09
CA ALA A 75 -7.11 -24.52 0.91
C ALA A 75 -6.29 -23.36 1.52
N CYS A 76 -5.91 -22.37 0.72
CA CYS A 76 -5.22 -21.19 1.21
C CYS A 76 -6.15 -20.35 2.09
N GLY A 77 -7.41 -20.13 1.70
CA GLY A 77 -8.37 -19.40 2.53
C GLY A 77 -8.64 -20.08 3.88
N ASP A 78 -8.71 -21.41 3.91
CA ASP A 78 -8.82 -22.18 5.17
C ASP A 78 -7.59 -21.93 6.06
N TYR A 79 -6.38 -22.01 5.48
CA TYR A 79 -5.14 -21.70 6.17
C TYR A 79 -5.08 -20.26 6.72
N LEU A 80 -5.52 -19.26 5.95
CA LEU A 80 -5.50 -17.85 6.38
C LEU A 80 -6.44 -17.61 7.56
N SER A 81 -7.65 -18.16 7.48
CA SER A 81 -8.66 -18.10 8.56
C SER A 81 -8.15 -18.77 9.84
N GLU A 82 -7.61 -19.98 9.72
CA GLU A 82 -7.01 -20.73 10.84
C GLU A 82 -5.81 -19.99 11.46
N LYS A 83 -4.96 -19.35 10.65
CA LYS A 83 -3.80 -18.61 11.17
C LYS A 83 -4.20 -17.37 11.96
N LEU A 84 -5.13 -16.57 11.45
CA LEU A 84 -5.65 -15.43 12.20
C LEU A 84 -6.29 -15.88 13.53
N ALA A 85 -7.07 -16.97 13.51
CA ALA A 85 -7.66 -17.54 14.73
C ALA A 85 -6.58 -18.01 15.72
N ALA A 86 -5.54 -18.70 15.25
CA ALA A 86 -4.43 -19.15 16.07
C ALA A 86 -3.63 -18.00 16.69
N PHE A 87 -3.62 -16.83 16.05
CA PHE A 87 -3.07 -15.59 16.59
C PHE A 87 -4.05 -14.81 17.48
N GLY A 88 -5.23 -15.37 17.78
CA GLY A 88 -6.17 -14.81 18.74
C GLY A 88 -7.14 -13.78 18.16
N ALA A 89 -7.29 -13.72 16.85
CA ALA A 89 -8.35 -12.94 16.23
C ALA A 89 -9.73 -13.60 16.43
N ASP A 90 -10.77 -12.79 16.59
CA ASP A 90 -12.15 -13.21 16.35
C ASP A 90 -12.40 -13.24 14.84
N ILE A 91 -12.87 -14.38 14.32
CA ILE A 91 -12.95 -14.64 12.88
C ILE A 91 -14.36 -14.45 12.35
N PHE A 92 -14.46 -13.67 11.26
CA PHE A 92 -15.64 -13.61 10.44
C PHE A 92 -15.28 -13.91 8.98
N GLU A 93 -15.88 -14.94 8.40
CA GLU A 93 -15.73 -15.25 6.98
C GLU A 93 -16.95 -14.79 6.20
N GLN A 94 -16.77 -13.76 5.39
CA GLN A 94 -17.83 -13.23 4.54
C GLN A 94 -17.80 -13.95 3.19
N LYS A 95 -18.77 -14.83 2.97
CA LYS A 95 -18.94 -15.57 1.72
C LYS A 95 -20.15 -15.08 0.95
N ALA A 96 -19.96 -14.82 -0.34
CA ALA A 96 -21.05 -14.44 -1.24
C ALA A 96 -20.81 -15.00 -2.65
N HIS A 97 -21.84 -14.97 -3.47
CA HIS A 97 -21.74 -15.30 -4.90
C HIS A 97 -21.93 -14.02 -5.70
N VAL A 98 -21.02 -13.77 -6.65
CA VAL A 98 -21.03 -12.57 -7.50
C VAL A 98 -20.95 -12.97 -8.97
N THR A 99 -21.82 -12.40 -9.79
CA THR A 99 -21.72 -12.53 -11.24
C THR A 99 -20.63 -11.61 -11.76
N HIS A 100 -19.66 -12.16 -12.47
CA HIS A 100 -18.49 -11.43 -13.00
C HIS A 100 -18.65 -11.08 -14.50
N TYR A 101 -17.71 -10.36 -15.10
CA TYR A 101 -17.82 -9.87 -16.50
C TYR A 101 -18.01 -10.99 -17.52
N ASN A 102 -17.46 -12.17 -17.24
CA ASN A 102 -17.53 -13.34 -18.10
C ASN A 102 -18.82 -14.16 -17.88
N GLY A 103 -19.76 -13.66 -17.07
CA GLY A 103 -21.01 -14.35 -16.72
C GLY A 103 -20.83 -15.48 -15.71
N GLN A 104 -19.62 -15.75 -15.23
CA GLN A 104 -19.40 -16.74 -14.18
C GLN A 104 -19.97 -16.23 -12.85
N ASN A 105 -20.56 -17.16 -12.10
CA ASN A 105 -20.97 -16.92 -10.73
C ASN A 105 -19.85 -17.38 -9.80
N ILE A 106 -19.07 -16.44 -9.28
CA ILE A 106 -17.86 -16.71 -8.49
C ILE A 106 -18.21 -16.61 -7.01
N GLN A 107 -17.82 -17.62 -6.23
CA GLN A 107 -17.93 -17.54 -4.78
C GLN A 107 -16.73 -16.77 -4.22
N ILE A 108 -16.99 -15.59 -3.65
CA ILE A 108 -15.99 -14.82 -2.92
C ILE A 108 -15.95 -15.24 -1.45
N ARG A 109 -14.80 -15.07 -0.82
CA ARG A 109 -14.54 -15.29 0.61
C ARG A 109 -13.60 -14.23 1.15
N ASN A 110 -14.14 -13.11 1.63
CA ASN A 110 -13.35 -12.20 2.45
C ASN A 110 -13.14 -12.82 3.83
N ILE A 111 -11.92 -12.71 4.37
CA ILE A 111 -11.55 -13.25 5.69
C ILE A 111 -11.21 -12.08 6.60
N ILE A 112 -11.97 -11.93 7.68
CA ILE A 112 -11.82 -10.84 8.65
C ILE A 112 -11.35 -11.43 9.97
N GLY A 113 -10.27 -10.89 10.52
CA GLY A 113 -9.78 -11.17 11.85
C GLY A 113 -9.77 -9.92 12.72
N SER A 114 -10.58 -9.90 13.77
CA SER A 114 -10.72 -8.78 14.70
C SER A 114 -9.94 -9.01 15.99
N PHE A 115 -9.02 -8.10 16.29
CA PHE A 115 -8.28 -8.03 17.55
C PHE A 115 -8.88 -6.96 18.44
N GLN A 116 -9.09 -7.30 19.72
CA GLN A 116 -9.77 -6.43 20.69
C GLN A 116 -11.09 -5.86 20.13
N PRO A 117 -12.05 -6.73 19.77
CA PRO A 117 -13.31 -6.33 19.12
C PRO A 117 -14.17 -5.38 19.97
N GLU A 118 -13.92 -5.32 21.29
CA GLU A 118 -14.58 -4.43 22.25
C GLU A 118 -14.10 -2.97 22.18
N LYS A 119 -12.96 -2.70 21.55
CA LYS A 119 -12.42 -1.33 21.45
C LYS A 119 -13.09 -0.53 20.34
N GLU A 120 -13.55 0.68 20.66
CA GLU A 120 -14.20 1.58 19.71
C GLU A 120 -13.22 2.28 18.75
N LYS A 121 -12.02 2.64 19.22
CA LYS A 121 -10.97 3.19 18.37
C LYS A 121 -10.28 2.04 17.64
N ARG A 122 -10.39 2.02 16.31
CA ARG A 122 -9.92 0.90 15.48
C ARG A 122 -9.03 1.38 14.33
N ILE A 123 -8.12 0.52 13.89
CA ILE A 123 -7.39 0.67 12.62
C ILE A 123 -7.73 -0.54 11.75
N LEU A 124 -7.96 -0.29 10.47
CA LEU A 124 -8.15 -1.33 9.47
C LEU A 124 -6.81 -1.60 8.76
N LEU A 125 -6.37 -2.84 8.73
CA LEU A 125 -5.24 -3.30 7.93
C LEU A 125 -5.76 -4.31 6.91
N PHE A 126 -5.35 -4.21 5.65
CA PHE A 126 -5.91 -5.08 4.63
C PHE A 126 -4.97 -5.35 3.46
N ALA A 127 -5.21 -6.46 2.80
CA ALA A 127 -4.55 -6.92 1.58
C ALA A 127 -5.54 -7.76 0.79
N HIS A 128 -5.34 -7.92 -0.52
CA HIS A 128 -6.04 -8.97 -1.26
C HIS A 128 -5.26 -10.28 -1.16
N TRP A 129 -5.93 -11.43 -1.34
CA TRP A 129 -5.29 -12.75 -1.14
C TRP A 129 -5.42 -13.70 -2.32
N ASP A 130 -6.29 -13.38 -3.27
CA ASP A 130 -6.44 -14.12 -4.51
C ASP A 130 -5.19 -14.00 -5.40
N SER A 131 -5.23 -14.63 -6.57
CA SER A 131 -4.19 -14.48 -7.58
C SER A 131 -4.85 -14.34 -8.94
N ARG A 132 -4.25 -13.51 -9.80
CA ARG A 132 -4.66 -13.41 -11.19
C ARG A 132 -4.77 -14.78 -11.86
N PRO A 133 -5.88 -15.06 -12.56
CA PRO A 133 -5.99 -16.24 -13.42
C PRO A 133 -5.21 -16.11 -14.73
N PHE A 134 -4.61 -14.95 -15.00
CA PHE A 134 -3.91 -14.62 -16.23
C PHE A 134 -2.56 -13.96 -15.93
N ALA A 135 -1.58 -14.19 -16.80
CA ALA A 135 -0.29 -13.52 -16.80
C ALA A 135 -0.25 -12.58 -18.03
N ASP A 136 -1.25 -11.73 -18.14
CA ASP A 136 -1.62 -10.99 -19.35
C ASP A 136 -0.63 -9.89 -19.77
N GLU A 137 0.34 -9.58 -18.91
CA GLU A 137 1.48 -8.72 -19.21
C GLU A 137 2.73 -9.49 -19.69
N GLU A 138 2.68 -10.83 -19.74
CA GLU A 138 3.78 -11.62 -20.30
C GLU A 138 3.93 -11.35 -21.81
N PRO A 139 5.18 -11.26 -22.32
CA PRO A 139 5.44 -10.99 -23.72
C PRO A 139 5.07 -12.18 -24.63
N ASP A 140 5.04 -13.40 -24.11
CA ASP A 140 4.67 -14.61 -24.84
C ASP A 140 3.14 -14.84 -24.74
N PRO A 141 2.38 -14.76 -25.85
CA PRO A 141 0.94 -15.01 -25.85
C PRO A 141 0.55 -16.40 -25.31
N ASP A 142 1.43 -17.40 -25.44
CA ASP A 142 1.16 -18.76 -24.97
C ASP A 142 1.25 -18.89 -23.44
N THR A 143 1.79 -17.88 -22.75
CA THR A 143 1.84 -17.80 -21.29
C THR A 143 0.77 -16.88 -20.70
N GLN A 144 0.19 -15.98 -21.48
CA GLN A 144 -0.76 -14.97 -20.99
C GLN A 144 -2.02 -15.56 -20.32
N ASN A 145 -2.48 -16.73 -20.76
CA ASN A 145 -3.64 -17.39 -20.18
C ASN A 145 -3.34 -18.24 -18.92
N ARG A 146 -2.12 -18.17 -18.38
CA ARG A 146 -1.72 -18.96 -17.21
C ARG A 146 -1.96 -18.16 -15.92
N PRO A 147 -2.49 -18.79 -14.86
CA PRO A 147 -2.54 -18.15 -13.55
C PRO A 147 -1.16 -17.84 -13.00
N ILE A 148 -1.01 -16.68 -12.36
CA ILE A 148 0.26 -16.30 -11.72
C ILE A 148 0.36 -16.89 -10.31
N PRO A 149 1.59 -17.17 -9.81
CA PRO A 149 1.78 -17.59 -8.44
C PRO A 149 1.38 -16.52 -7.41
N GLY A 150 1.30 -15.24 -7.79
CA GLY A 150 0.88 -14.14 -6.92
C GLY A 150 1.73 -14.02 -5.65
N ALA A 151 3.06 -14.14 -5.77
CA ALA A 151 3.95 -14.12 -4.61
C ALA A 151 4.08 -12.70 -4.01
N ASP A 152 4.22 -11.71 -4.88
CA ASP A 152 4.23 -10.30 -4.47
C ASP A 152 2.82 -9.70 -4.54
N ASP A 153 2.17 -9.88 -5.68
CA ASP A 153 0.76 -9.53 -5.92
C ASP A 153 -0.17 -10.52 -5.19
N GLY A 154 -0.72 -10.09 -4.06
CA GLY A 154 -1.50 -10.90 -3.12
C GLY A 154 -0.70 -11.41 -1.90
N ALA A 155 0.20 -12.39 -2.08
CA ALA A 155 0.75 -13.12 -0.92
C ALA A 155 1.66 -12.26 -0.03
N SER A 156 2.33 -11.22 -0.56
CA SER A 156 3.23 -10.36 0.21
C SER A 156 2.49 -9.56 1.29
N GLY A 157 1.41 -8.88 0.91
CA GLY A 157 0.58 -8.09 1.82
C GLY A 157 0.01 -8.96 2.93
N VAL A 158 -0.59 -10.09 2.55
CA VAL A 158 -1.12 -11.08 3.50
C VAL A 158 -0.02 -11.63 4.42
N GLY A 159 1.18 -11.92 3.89
CA GLY A 159 2.31 -12.43 4.68
C GLY A 159 2.78 -11.44 5.74
N VAL A 160 2.87 -10.16 5.39
CA VAL A 160 3.18 -9.08 6.35
C VAL A 160 2.07 -8.96 7.41
N LEU A 161 0.80 -8.99 7.00
CA LEU A 161 -0.34 -8.88 7.92
C LEU A 161 -0.45 -10.08 8.87
N LEU A 162 -0.12 -11.30 8.44
CA LEU A 162 -0.07 -12.46 9.32
C LEU A 162 1.04 -12.36 10.37
N GLU A 163 2.19 -11.78 10.02
CA GLU A 163 3.23 -11.51 11.02
C GLU A 163 2.80 -10.39 11.98
N ILE A 164 2.14 -9.34 11.49
CA ILE A 164 1.54 -8.32 12.37
C ILE A 164 0.52 -8.96 13.31
N ALA A 165 -0.38 -9.81 12.82
CA ALA A 165 -1.35 -10.55 13.62
C ALA A 165 -0.68 -11.34 14.75
N ARG A 166 0.42 -12.06 14.44
CA ARG A 166 1.21 -12.78 15.44
C ARG A 166 1.78 -11.84 16.51
N GLN A 167 2.23 -10.65 16.14
CA GLN A 167 2.75 -9.66 17.09
C GLN A 167 1.65 -9.03 17.94
N LEU A 168 0.45 -8.81 17.39
CA LEU A 168 -0.72 -8.32 18.13
C LEU A 168 -1.15 -9.31 19.24
N GLN A 169 -0.98 -10.62 19.02
CA GLN A 169 -1.21 -11.63 20.04
C GLN A 169 -0.25 -11.48 21.23
N LEU A 170 1.04 -11.29 20.94
CA LEU A 170 2.11 -11.23 21.94
C LEU A 170 2.08 -9.93 22.72
N GLN A 171 1.78 -8.82 22.04
CA GLN A 171 1.71 -7.50 22.64
C GLN A 171 0.47 -6.75 22.11
N PRO A 172 -0.70 -6.97 22.72
CA PRO A 172 -1.94 -6.32 22.31
C PRO A 172 -1.83 -4.79 22.42
N PRO A 173 -2.23 -4.02 21.37
CA PRO A 173 -2.19 -2.56 21.41
C PRO A 173 -3.32 -1.99 22.28
N GLY A 174 -3.31 -0.69 22.58
CA GLY A 174 -4.43 -0.05 23.31
C GLY A 174 -5.70 0.21 22.49
N ILE A 175 -5.80 -0.33 21.27
CA ILE A 175 -6.83 -0.06 20.27
C ILE A 175 -7.29 -1.36 19.61
N GLY A 176 -8.44 -1.31 18.93
CA GLY A 176 -8.90 -2.40 18.07
C GLY A 176 -8.11 -2.43 16.76
N VAL A 177 -7.86 -3.62 16.24
CA VAL A 177 -7.28 -3.80 14.90
C VAL A 177 -8.09 -4.84 14.16
N ASP A 178 -8.53 -4.51 12.96
CA ASP A 178 -9.15 -5.47 12.05
C ASP A 178 -8.20 -5.74 10.90
N ILE A 179 -7.89 -7.01 10.67
CA ILE A 179 -7.14 -7.47 9.50
C ILE A 179 -8.14 -8.08 8.53
N ILE A 180 -8.18 -7.59 7.30
CA ILE A 180 -9.07 -8.11 6.26
C ILE A 180 -8.26 -8.59 5.05
N PHE A 181 -8.50 -9.83 4.67
CA PHE A 181 -8.05 -10.37 3.40
C PHE A 181 -9.22 -10.32 2.41
N PHE A 182 -9.13 -9.42 1.43
CA PHE A 182 -10.15 -9.25 0.39
C PHE A 182 -9.94 -10.25 -0.74
N ASP A 183 -11.04 -10.85 -1.20
CA ASP A 183 -11.02 -11.82 -2.28
C ASP A 183 -11.44 -11.18 -3.60
N LEU A 184 -11.10 -11.83 -4.72
CA LEU A 184 -11.50 -11.42 -6.07
C LEU A 184 -11.15 -9.95 -6.37
N GLU A 185 -9.95 -9.53 -5.98
CA GLU A 185 -9.41 -8.22 -6.34
C GLU A 185 -8.89 -8.26 -7.78
N ASP A 186 -8.16 -9.31 -8.13
CA ASP A 186 -7.27 -9.39 -9.29
C ASP A 186 -7.84 -10.26 -10.41
N TRP A 187 -9.17 -10.23 -10.58
CA TRP A 187 -9.84 -10.92 -11.68
C TRP A 187 -10.54 -9.94 -12.60
N GLY A 188 -9.97 -8.76 -12.86
CA GLY A 188 -10.47 -7.89 -13.92
C GLY A 188 -10.38 -8.51 -15.32
N GLN A 189 -10.90 -7.80 -16.33
CA GLN A 189 -10.74 -8.22 -17.73
C GLN A 189 -9.25 -8.23 -18.10
N PRO A 190 -8.75 -9.30 -18.75
CA PRO A 190 -7.35 -9.38 -19.13
C PRO A 190 -7.03 -8.44 -20.30
N ALA A 191 -5.79 -7.95 -20.35
CA ALA A 191 -5.33 -7.00 -21.37
C ALA A 191 -5.47 -7.51 -22.82
N PHE A 192 -5.45 -8.83 -23.02
CA PHE A 192 -5.61 -9.45 -24.34
C PHE A 192 -7.07 -9.56 -24.81
N ASP A 193 -8.07 -9.32 -23.94
CA ASP A 193 -9.47 -9.31 -24.34
C ASP A 193 -9.81 -8.00 -25.08
N LYS A 194 -10.19 -8.14 -26.36
CA LYS A 194 -10.55 -7.00 -27.21
C LYS A 194 -11.99 -6.55 -27.03
N ASN A 195 -12.83 -7.35 -26.38
CA ASN A 195 -14.24 -7.06 -26.16
C ASN A 195 -14.44 -6.42 -24.79
N TYR A 196 -13.96 -5.18 -24.64
CA TYR A 196 -14.07 -4.47 -23.37
C TYR A 196 -15.53 -4.34 -22.89
N LEU A 197 -15.80 -4.84 -21.69
CA LEU A 197 -17.08 -4.68 -20.99
C LEU A 197 -16.94 -3.60 -19.91
N SER A 198 -17.73 -2.54 -20.00
CA SER A 198 -17.76 -1.50 -18.96
C SER A 198 -18.26 -2.07 -17.62
N GLY A 199 -17.58 -1.75 -16.52
CA GLY A 199 -18.00 -2.11 -15.17
C GLY A 199 -16.83 -2.10 -14.18
N GLU A 200 -17.15 -2.28 -12.90
CA GLU A 200 -16.18 -2.40 -11.81
C GLU A 200 -15.88 -3.88 -11.54
N TRP A 201 -14.92 -4.40 -12.30
CA TRP A 201 -14.57 -5.82 -12.31
C TRP A 201 -13.37 -6.19 -11.43
N TRP A 202 -12.65 -5.17 -10.95
CA TRP A 202 -11.57 -5.26 -9.97
C TRP A 202 -12.13 -5.05 -8.56
N CYS A 203 -11.34 -5.40 -7.55
CA CYS A 203 -11.66 -5.06 -6.15
C CYS A 203 -13.06 -5.56 -5.71
N VAL A 204 -13.52 -6.70 -6.22
CA VAL A 204 -14.92 -7.13 -6.01
C VAL A 204 -15.18 -7.47 -4.55
N GLY A 205 -14.25 -8.14 -3.86
CA GLY A 205 -14.40 -8.47 -2.45
C GLY A 205 -14.38 -7.24 -1.55
N SER A 206 -13.51 -6.26 -1.81
CA SER A 206 -13.45 -5.03 -1.02
C SER A 206 -14.67 -4.14 -1.25
N ARG A 207 -15.16 -4.05 -2.50
CA ARG A 207 -16.44 -3.40 -2.83
C ARG A 207 -17.59 -4.06 -2.09
N TYR A 208 -17.73 -5.39 -2.20
CA TYR A 208 -18.79 -6.14 -1.51
C TYR A 208 -18.78 -5.89 0.00
N TRP A 209 -17.59 -5.94 0.62
CA TRP A 209 -17.44 -5.67 2.05
C TRP A 209 -17.77 -4.23 2.42
N SER A 210 -17.39 -3.25 1.60
CA SER A 210 -17.67 -1.84 1.87
C SER A 210 -19.17 -1.52 1.86
N GLU A 211 -19.94 -2.23 1.02
CA GLU A 211 -21.40 -2.15 0.94
C GLU A 211 -22.09 -3.00 2.03
N ASN A 212 -21.45 -4.08 2.46
CA ASN A 212 -21.97 -5.06 3.41
C ASN A 212 -20.92 -5.35 4.49
N PRO A 213 -20.64 -4.40 5.40
CA PRO A 213 -19.58 -4.60 6.39
C PRO A 213 -19.92 -5.77 7.31
N HIS A 214 -18.90 -6.52 7.73
CA HIS A 214 -19.01 -7.65 8.68
C HIS A 214 -19.64 -7.28 10.04
N LYS A 215 -19.77 -5.98 10.33
CA LYS A 215 -20.43 -5.42 11.51
C LYS A 215 -21.25 -4.20 11.10
N ASP A 216 -22.47 -4.09 11.62
CA ASP A 216 -23.32 -2.94 11.39
C ASP A 216 -22.61 -1.63 11.78
N ASN A 217 -22.68 -0.63 10.91
CA ASN A 217 -22.06 0.67 11.10
C ASN A 217 -20.55 0.60 11.42
N TYR A 218 -19.84 -0.39 10.87
CA TYR A 218 -18.39 -0.52 11.05
C TYR A 218 -17.65 0.78 10.72
N LYS A 219 -16.71 1.16 11.59
CA LYS A 219 -15.81 2.30 11.41
C LYS A 219 -14.43 1.99 11.95
N ALA A 220 -13.42 2.52 11.26
CA ALA A 220 -12.04 2.61 11.73
C ALA A 220 -11.56 4.05 11.60
N SER A 221 -10.56 4.43 12.39
CA SER A 221 -9.95 5.76 12.31
C SER A 221 -9.26 6.01 10.97
N TYR A 222 -8.64 4.96 10.41
CA TYR A 222 -8.06 4.94 9.08
C TYR A 222 -7.82 3.48 8.64
N GLY A 223 -7.50 3.31 7.36
CA GLY A 223 -7.12 2.03 6.76
C GLY A 223 -5.72 2.07 6.16
N ILE A 224 -5.00 0.94 6.19
CA ILE A 224 -3.74 0.74 5.45
C ILE A 224 -3.89 -0.51 4.60
N LEU A 225 -3.81 -0.33 3.28
CA LEU A 225 -3.67 -1.41 2.30
C LEU A 225 -2.19 -1.77 2.15
N LEU A 226 -1.88 -3.07 2.17
CA LEU A 226 -0.59 -3.60 1.75
C LEU A 226 -0.78 -4.38 0.45
N ASP A 227 -0.19 -3.87 -0.62
CA ASP A 227 -0.25 -4.44 -1.95
C ASP A 227 1.13 -4.36 -2.63
N MET A 228 1.60 -5.49 -3.16
CA MET A 228 2.95 -5.69 -3.70
C MET A 228 4.09 -5.14 -2.82
N VAL A 229 4.20 -5.65 -1.58
CA VAL A 229 5.14 -5.15 -0.55
C VAL A 229 6.36 -6.04 -0.31
N GLY A 230 6.60 -7.02 -1.18
CA GLY A 230 7.64 -8.06 -1.05
C GLY A 230 8.72 -8.05 -2.13
N ALA A 231 8.55 -7.33 -3.25
CA ALA A 231 9.59 -7.25 -4.28
C ALA A 231 10.89 -6.61 -3.77
N ALA A 232 12.01 -7.13 -4.28
CA ALA A 232 13.33 -6.57 -3.98
C ALA A 232 13.44 -5.13 -4.50
N ASN A 233 13.92 -4.23 -3.64
CA ASN A 233 14.09 -2.80 -3.95
C ASN A 233 12.79 -2.06 -4.30
N ALA A 234 11.64 -2.55 -3.84
CA ALA A 234 10.36 -1.86 -4.02
C ALA A 234 10.41 -0.42 -3.48
N THR A 235 9.73 0.49 -4.17
CA THR A 235 9.61 1.90 -3.79
C THR A 235 8.15 2.27 -3.61
N PHE A 236 7.77 2.74 -2.43
CA PHE A 236 6.40 3.14 -2.10
C PHE A 236 6.27 4.66 -2.13
N LEU A 237 5.68 5.20 -3.19
CA LEU A 237 5.35 6.61 -3.31
C LEU A 237 3.98 6.90 -2.68
N ARG A 238 3.64 8.18 -2.52
CA ARG A 238 2.29 8.57 -2.09
C ARG A 238 1.30 8.33 -3.22
N GLU A 239 0.46 7.33 -3.06
CA GLU A 239 -0.58 6.95 -4.03
C GLU A 239 -1.67 8.05 -4.12
N GLY A 240 -2.22 8.26 -5.33
CA GLY A 240 -3.06 9.41 -5.64
C GLY A 240 -4.39 9.45 -4.89
N TYR A 241 -5.11 8.33 -4.81
CA TYR A 241 -6.35 8.22 -4.06
C TYR A 241 -6.14 8.33 -2.55
N SER A 242 -5.04 7.79 -2.05
CA SER A 242 -4.62 7.94 -0.66
C SER A 242 -4.41 9.41 -0.32
N MET A 243 -3.75 10.17 -1.21
CA MET A 243 -3.59 11.62 -1.04
C MET A 243 -4.91 12.39 -1.16
N GLN A 244 -5.83 11.93 -2.02
CA GLN A 244 -7.10 12.61 -2.25
C GLN A 244 -8.12 12.37 -1.13
N TYR A 245 -8.25 11.13 -0.67
CA TYR A 245 -9.33 10.69 0.23
C TYR A 245 -8.86 10.39 1.66
N ALA A 246 -7.54 10.28 1.88
CA ALA A 246 -6.94 10.02 3.18
C ALA A 246 -5.79 11.01 3.49
N SER A 247 -5.92 12.27 3.05
CA SER A 247 -4.98 13.32 3.43
C SER A 247 -5.06 13.61 4.93
N ASN A 248 -3.96 13.33 5.64
CA ASN A 248 -3.74 13.76 7.03
C ASN A 248 -3.17 15.18 7.08
#